data_AF-A0A8C5GAP9-F1
#
_entry.id   AF-A0A8C5GAP9-F1
#
_cell.length_a   1.000
_cell.length_b   1.000
_cell.length_c   1.000
_cell.angle_alpha   90.00
_cell.angle_beta   90.00
_cell.angle_gamma   90.00
#
_symmetry.space_group_name_H-M   'P 1'
#
loop_
_entity.id
_entity.type
_entity.pdbx_description
1 polymer ?
#
loop_
_entity_poly.entity_id
_entity_poly.type
_entity_poly.pdbx_seq_one_letter_code
_entity_poly.pdbx_strand_id
1 'polypeptide(L)'
;MLLTEAVLSCHFLYKCSVTMVNIHACLSPARLCPRGQVFSDCVSSCPPTCSSLQPSMGGQCREECVGGCECPPGLYLHHGRCLTRDHCPCFHRRLTYQSGDRIQQRCNTW
;
A
#
# COMPACT_ATOMS: atom_id res chain seq x y z
N MET A 1 27.70 0.42 -28.74
CA MET A 1 28.22 -0.08 -27.45
C MET A 1 27.68 0.83 -26.36
N LEU A 2 26.48 0.47 -25.88
CA LEU A 2 26.02 0.50 -24.47
C LEU A 2 27.17 0.84 -23.48
N LEU A 3 27.16 1.88 -22.64
CA LEU A 3 26.33 2.26 -21.47
C LEU A 3 27.13 3.43 -20.80
N THR A 4 26.66 4.38 -19.99
CA THR A 4 25.54 4.47 -19.04
C THR A 4 25.48 5.94 -18.58
N GLU A 5 24.26 6.42 -18.40
CA GLU A 5 23.89 7.63 -17.66
C GLU A 5 24.83 7.89 -16.46
N ALA A 6 25.34 9.12 -16.34
CA ALA A 6 26.09 9.56 -15.16
C ALA A 6 25.15 9.69 -13.96
N VAL A 7 24.79 8.57 -13.35
CA VAL A 7 24.13 8.53 -12.04
C VAL A 7 25.19 8.99 -11.04
N LEU A 8 25.04 10.20 -10.48
CA LEU A 8 25.88 10.69 -9.39
C LEU A 8 25.58 9.85 -8.14
N SER A 9 26.25 8.71 -8.05
CA SER A 9 26.29 7.89 -6.86
C SER A 9 27.16 8.59 -5.83
N CYS A 10 26.58 9.43 -4.97
CA CYS A 10 27.22 9.58 -3.68
C CYS A 10 27.14 8.18 -2.99
N HIS A 11 28.13 7.88 -2.16
CA HIS A 11 28.54 6.60 -1.58
C HIS A 11 27.44 5.60 -1.06
N PHE A 12 26.89 4.75 -1.93
CA PHE A 12 26.36 3.39 -1.66
C PHE A 12 24.89 3.06 -1.32
N LEU A 13 23.91 3.95 -1.08
CA LEU A 13 22.56 3.46 -0.67
C LEU A 13 21.31 4.27 -1.10
N TYR A 14 21.42 5.37 -1.84
CA TYR A 14 20.25 6.24 -2.11
C TYR A 14 19.92 6.31 -3.59
N LYS A 15 18.62 6.23 -3.90
CA LYS A 15 18.08 6.54 -5.23
C LYS A 15 17.70 8.02 -5.26
N CYS A 16 18.42 8.81 -6.03
CA CYS A 16 18.12 10.23 -6.23
C CYS A 16 17.35 10.41 -7.56
N SER A 17 16.26 11.17 -7.56
CA SER A 17 15.56 11.58 -8.78
C SER A 17 15.94 13.04 -9.08
N VAL A 18 16.54 13.28 -10.25
CA VAL A 18 16.93 14.64 -10.67
C VAL A 18 15.71 15.32 -11.30
N THR A 19 15.24 16.42 -10.71
CA THR A 19 14.29 17.35 -11.37
C THR A 19 14.90 18.75 -11.36
N MET A 20 14.54 19.61 -12.33
CA MET A 20 15.22 20.88 -12.66
C MET A 20 15.21 21.96 -11.56
N VAL A 21 14.76 21.67 -10.34
CA VAL A 21 14.73 22.60 -9.20
C VAL A 21 15.42 21.91 -8.02
N ASN A 22 16.62 22.37 -7.68
CA ASN A 22 17.51 21.82 -6.65
C ASN A 22 16.79 21.42 -5.34
N ILE A 23 16.53 20.12 -5.16
CA ILE A 23 16.30 19.49 -3.85
C ILE A 23 16.93 18.09 -3.91
N HIS A 24 18.05 17.88 -3.21
CA HIS A 24 18.61 16.55 -2.96
C HIS A 24 17.69 15.79 -1.98
N ALA A 25 16.56 15.29 -2.46
CA ALA A 25 15.76 14.31 -1.73
C ALA A 25 16.41 12.92 -1.92
N CYS A 26 17.43 12.64 -1.13
CA CYS A 26 18.03 11.31 -1.08
C CYS A 26 17.14 10.40 -0.21
N LEU A 27 16.40 9.48 -0.82
CA LEU A 27 15.67 8.47 -0.05
C LEU A 27 16.64 7.37 0.41
N SER A 28 16.65 7.08 1.71
CA SER A 28 17.33 5.91 2.24
C SER A 28 16.64 4.62 1.79
N PRO A 29 17.34 3.47 1.71
CA PRO A 29 16.71 2.19 1.39
C PRO A 29 15.58 1.82 2.35
N ALA A 30 15.72 2.20 3.62
CA ALA A 30 14.71 2.02 4.65
C ALA A 30 13.40 2.78 4.36
N ARG A 31 13.45 3.79 3.48
CA ARG A 31 12.28 4.57 3.01
C ARG A 31 11.78 4.14 1.63
N LEU A 32 12.37 3.10 1.04
CA LEU A 32 11.87 2.51 -0.21
C LEU A 32 10.81 1.47 0.10
N CYS A 33 9.59 1.73 -0.36
CA CYS A 33 8.46 0.85 -0.14
C CYS A 33 8.12 0.01 -1.38
N PRO A 34 7.80 -1.28 -1.20
CA PRO A 34 7.51 -2.16 -2.32
C PRO A 34 6.09 -1.95 -2.86
N ARG A 35 5.85 -2.39 -4.09
CA ARG A 35 4.49 -2.67 -4.63
C ARG A 35 3.51 -1.48 -4.54
N GLY A 36 4.00 -0.27 -4.77
CA GLY A 36 3.18 0.95 -4.81
C GLY A 36 2.79 1.52 -3.45
N GLN A 37 3.38 1.01 -2.37
CA GLN A 37 3.28 1.61 -1.04
C GLN A 37 4.13 2.88 -0.95
N VAL A 38 3.78 3.75 -0.01
CA VAL A 38 4.50 4.99 0.29
C VAL A 38 5.06 4.92 1.70
N PHE A 39 6.24 5.50 1.90
CA PHE A 39 6.80 5.61 3.24
C PHE A 39 6.07 6.70 4.02
N SER A 40 5.78 6.43 5.28
CA SER A 40 5.18 7.34 6.23
C SER A 40 5.93 7.26 7.54
N ASP A 41 6.18 8.40 8.18
CA ASP A 41 6.84 8.44 9.50
C ASP A 41 5.92 7.93 10.62
N CYS A 42 4.61 7.74 10.33
CA CYS A 42 3.60 7.33 11.30
C CYS A 42 2.59 6.38 10.66
N VAL A 43 2.95 5.10 10.55
CA VAL A 43 2.02 4.04 10.09
C VAL A 43 1.25 3.49 11.28
N SER A 44 -0.08 3.48 11.16
CA SER A 44 -0.98 2.89 12.15
C SER A 44 -0.71 1.40 12.35
N SER A 45 -0.88 0.89 13.57
CA SER A 45 -0.85 -0.56 13.84
C SER A 45 -2.03 -1.32 13.19
N CYS A 46 -3.03 -0.60 12.69
CA CYS A 46 -4.20 -1.12 12.00
C CYS A 46 -4.39 -0.42 10.64
N PRO A 47 -3.50 -0.68 9.65
CA PRO A 47 -3.68 -0.11 8.33
C PRO A 47 -4.98 -0.63 7.68
N PRO A 48 -5.61 0.15 6.79
CA PRO A 48 -6.78 -0.30 6.06
C PRO A 48 -6.43 -1.50 5.16
N THR A 49 -7.21 -2.58 5.27
CA THR A 49 -7.02 -3.79 4.45
C THR A 49 -8.30 -4.13 3.71
N CYS A 50 -8.21 -4.93 2.64
CA CYS A 50 -9.42 -5.39 1.94
C CYS A 50 -10.36 -6.22 2.84
N SER A 51 -9.84 -6.86 3.89
CA SER A 51 -10.63 -7.63 4.85
C SER A 51 -11.24 -6.76 5.96
N SER A 52 -10.63 -5.61 6.23
CA SER A 52 -11.03 -4.64 7.24
C SER A 52 -11.15 -3.27 6.58
N LEU A 53 -12.22 -3.08 5.79
CA LEU A 53 -12.49 -1.85 5.05
C LEU A 53 -12.65 -0.62 5.96
N GLN A 54 -12.87 -0.85 7.25
CA GLN A 54 -12.83 0.18 8.29
C GLN A 54 -11.70 -0.18 9.27
N PRO A 55 -10.83 0.77 9.65
CA PRO A 55 -9.94 0.57 10.78
C PRO A 55 -10.80 0.14 11.97
N SER A 56 -10.40 -0.92 12.67
CA SER A 56 -11.18 -1.47 13.78
C SER A 56 -11.43 -0.37 14.81
N MET A 57 -12.67 0.13 14.83
CA MET A 57 -13.13 1.21 15.73
C MET A 57 -13.17 0.78 17.21
N GLY A 58 -12.66 -0.41 17.55
CA GLY A 58 -12.70 -0.98 18.88
C GLY A 58 -11.31 -1.33 19.37
N GLY A 59 -10.64 -0.36 20.01
CA GLY A 59 -9.58 -0.52 21.04
C GLY A 59 -8.37 -1.44 20.78
N GLN A 60 -8.28 -2.12 19.64
CA GLN A 60 -7.22 -3.09 19.32
C GLN A 60 -6.06 -2.45 18.54
N CYS A 61 -6.23 -1.20 18.11
CA CYS A 61 -5.19 -0.42 17.48
C CYS A 61 -4.43 0.35 18.56
N ARG A 62 -3.11 0.27 18.51
CA ARG A 62 -2.25 1.11 19.35
C ARG A 62 -2.33 2.55 18.88
N GLU A 63 -2.34 3.48 19.81
CA GLU A 63 -2.25 4.91 19.47
C GLU A 63 -0.83 5.26 18.99
N GLU A 64 0.17 4.50 19.42
CA GLU A 64 1.54 4.64 18.94
C GLU A 64 1.68 4.12 17.50
N CYS A 65 2.19 4.98 16.63
CA CYS A 65 2.59 4.64 15.27
C CYS A 65 4.12 4.54 15.15
N VAL A 66 4.58 3.86 14.10
CA VAL A 66 6.00 3.73 13.78
C VAL A 66 6.24 4.05 12.30
N GLY A 67 7.44 4.52 11.98
CA GLY A 67 7.84 4.78 10.60
C GLY A 67 7.86 3.48 9.77
N GLY A 68 7.25 3.50 8.60
CA GLY A 68 7.09 2.31 7.77
C GLY A 68 6.42 2.58 6.44
N CYS A 69 6.04 1.51 5.75
CA CYS A 69 5.33 1.58 4.48
C CYS A 69 3.83 1.39 4.66
N GLU A 70 3.05 2.24 4.01
CA GLU A 70 1.58 2.14 3.99
C GLU A 70 1.01 2.34 2.58
N CYS A 71 -0.26 1.99 2.41
CA CYS A 71 -0.94 2.27 1.15
C CYS A 71 -1.32 3.76 1.08
N PRO A 72 -1.21 4.38 -0.12
CA PRO A 72 -1.69 5.74 -0.30
C PRO A 72 -3.18 5.87 0.06
N PRO A 73 -3.65 7.09 0.40
CA PRO A 73 -5.05 7.33 0.70
C PRO A 73 -5.99 6.81 -0.39
N GLY A 74 -7.05 6.12 0.01
CA GLY A 74 -8.03 5.53 -0.91
C GLY A 74 -7.68 4.12 -1.43
N LEU A 75 -6.51 3.58 -1.06
CA LEU A 75 -6.14 2.19 -1.33
C LEU A 75 -6.11 1.35 -0.05
N TYR A 76 -6.31 0.05 -0.24
CA TYR A 76 -6.41 -0.95 0.81
C TYR A 76 -5.33 -2.02 0.62
N LEU A 77 -4.70 -2.44 1.71
CA LEU A 77 -3.66 -3.46 1.67
C LEU A 77 -4.26 -4.86 1.45
N HIS A 78 -3.73 -5.59 0.48
CA HIS A 78 -4.06 -6.98 0.21
C HIS A 78 -2.84 -7.74 -0.32
N HIS A 79 -2.38 -8.75 0.42
CA HIS A 79 -1.18 -9.55 0.11
C HIS A 79 0.06 -8.70 -0.28
N GLY A 80 0.28 -7.59 0.43
CA GLY A 80 1.41 -6.68 0.21
C GLY A 80 1.26 -5.74 -0.99
N ARG A 81 0.09 -5.67 -1.61
CA ARG A 81 -0.25 -4.73 -2.70
C ARG A 81 -1.35 -3.78 -2.23
N CYS A 82 -1.34 -2.57 -2.78
CA CYS A 82 -2.40 -1.60 -2.57
C CYS A 82 -3.42 -1.71 -3.70
N LEU A 83 -4.68 -1.95 -3.34
CA LEU A 83 -5.80 -2.10 -4.27
C LEU A 83 -6.85 -1.02 -4.00
N THR A 84 -7.55 -0.58 -5.04
CA THR A 84 -8.78 0.21 -4.82
C THR A 84 -9.88 -0.70 -4.27
N ARG A 85 -10.88 -0.10 -3.64
CA ARG A 85 -12.00 -0.83 -3.04
C ARG A 85 -12.69 -1.78 -4.02
N ASP A 86 -12.87 -1.35 -5.28
CA ASP A 86 -13.54 -2.15 -6.32
C ASP A 86 -12.70 -3.36 -6.76
N HIS A 87 -11.39 -3.34 -6.51
CA HIS A 87 -10.47 -4.45 -6.80
C HIS A 87 -10.21 -5.34 -5.59
N CYS A 88 -10.75 -5.01 -4.41
CA CYS A 88 -10.67 -5.88 -3.25
C CYS A 88 -11.52 -7.15 -3.48
N PRO A 89 -11.03 -8.34 -3.13
CA PRO A 89 -11.85 -9.53 -3.18
C PRO A 89 -12.97 -9.43 -2.14
N CYS A 90 -14.16 -9.90 -2.50
CA CYS A 90 -15.31 -9.94 -1.62
C CYS A 90 -15.51 -11.34 -1.02
N PHE A 91 -16.07 -11.38 0.19
CA PHE A 91 -16.26 -12.63 0.93
C PHE A 91 -17.75 -12.92 1.10
N HIS A 92 -18.21 -14.06 0.57
CA HIS A 92 -19.60 -14.48 0.68
C HIS A 92 -19.68 -16.00 0.95
N ARG A 93 -20.43 -16.39 1.99
CA ARG A 93 -20.62 -17.80 2.38
C ARG A 93 -19.32 -18.61 2.50
N ARG A 94 -18.31 -18.02 3.14
CA ARG A 94 -16.96 -18.59 3.33
C ARG A 94 -16.12 -18.74 2.05
N LEU A 95 -16.57 -18.16 0.95
CA LEU A 95 -15.87 -18.15 -0.32
C LEU A 95 -15.39 -16.72 -0.64
N THR A 96 -14.21 -16.64 -1.25
CA THR A 96 -13.60 -15.39 -1.71
C THR A 96 -13.82 -15.25 -3.20
N TYR A 97 -14.30 -14.09 -3.63
CA TYR A 97 -14.61 -13.76 -5.01
C TYR A 97 -13.82 -12.54 -5.44
N GLN A 98 -13.31 -12.55 -6.66
CA GLN A 98 -12.53 -11.46 -7.24
C GLN A 98 -13.44 -10.34 -7.76
N SER A 99 -12.83 -9.20 -8.08
CA SER A 99 -13.53 -8.13 -8.77
C SER A 99 -14.08 -8.62 -10.11
N GLY A 100 -15.39 -8.40 -10.32
CA GLY A 100 -16.12 -8.85 -11.51
C GLY A 100 -16.80 -10.22 -11.39
N ASP A 101 -16.51 -11.00 -10.34
CA ASP A 101 -17.20 -12.27 -10.11
C ASP A 101 -18.69 -12.04 -9.82
N ARG A 102 -19.52 -12.99 -10.28
CA ARG A 102 -20.97 -12.94 -10.11
C ARG A 102 -21.42 -14.13 -9.27
N ILE A 103 -22.01 -13.83 -8.12
CA ILE A 103 -22.64 -14.85 -7.29
C ILE A 103 -24.10 -15.07 -7.74
N GLN A 104 -24.45 -16.31 -8.07
CA GLN A 104 -25.84 -16.71 -8.23
C GLN A 104 -26.38 -17.14 -6.87
N GLN A 105 -27.29 -16.33 -6.32
CA GLN A 105 -27.95 -16.61 -5.05
C GLN A 105 -29.47 -16.60 -5.28
N ARG A 106 -30.16 -17.59 -4.71
CA ARG A 106 -31.63 -17.61 -4.72
C ARG A 106 -32.13 -16.41 -3.91
N CYS A 107 -33.11 -15.70 -4.45
CA CYS A 107 -33.75 -14.60 -3.74
C CYS A 107 -34.40 -15.14 -2.46
N ASN A 108 -34.10 -14.51 -1.33
CA ASN A 108 -34.75 -14.76 -0.06
C ASN A 108 -36.16 -14.14 -0.12
N THR A 109 -37.16 -14.98 -0.37
CA THR A 109 -38.59 -14.62 -0.25
C THR A 109 -38.95 -14.57 1.23
N TRP A 110 -39.05 -13.36 1.77
CA TRP A 110 -39.68 -13.09 3.07
C TRP A 110 -41.15 -12.74 2.85
#